data_AF-A0AAV2NRA3-F1
#
_entry.id   AF-A0AAV2NRA3-F1
#
_cell.length_a   1.000
_cell.length_b   1.000
_cell.length_c   1.000
_cell.angle_alpha   90.00
_cell.angle_beta   90.00
_cell.angle_gamma   90.00
#
_symmetry.space_group_name_H-M   'P 1'
#
loop_
_entity.id
_entity.type
_entity.pdbx_description
1 polymer ?
#
loop_
_entity_poly.entity_id
_entity_poly.type
_entity_poly.pdbx_seq_one_letter_code
_entity_poly.pdbx_strand_id
1 'polypeptide(L)'
;MFWKYYVTDSGYVLTFKSVDDANLQLSKYGEYLYKHLIIFAPTVKEFGGALSMGAITVFIDDGRNVLIAGSSQSAGDALHELASECGLEINEEGSTVIDHMNYDVSDNGQHTTIIADPANPIDAPVIVGSKDIPSVTLSGNWADCGFG
;
A
#
# COMPACT_ATOMS: atom_id res chain seq x y z
N MET A 1 -4.40 9.02 -13.83
CA MET A 1 -3.12 8.75 -14.52
C MET A 1 -2.62 7.33 -14.22
N PHE A 2 -2.55 6.91 -12.94
CA PHE A 2 -2.08 5.57 -12.54
C PHE A 2 -2.78 4.39 -13.23
N TRP A 3 -4.10 4.23 -13.03
CA TRP A 3 -4.87 3.09 -13.54
C TRP A 3 -4.77 2.89 -15.05
N LYS A 4 -4.86 3.98 -15.80
CA LYS A 4 -4.84 3.94 -17.26
C LYS A 4 -3.46 3.51 -17.77
N TYR A 5 -2.41 4.24 -17.41
CA TYR A 5 -1.09 4.05 -18.01
C TYR A 5 -0.33 2.85 -17.45
N TYR A 6 -0.35 2.64 -16.13
CA TYR A 6 0.49 1.60 -15.52
C TYR A 6 -0.21 0.25 -15.43
N VAL A 7 -1.54 0.23 -15.42
CA VAL A 7 -2.31 -1.01 -15.23
C VAL A 7 -3.02 -1.41 -16.53
N THR A 8 -3.91 -0.58 -17.07
CA THR A 8 -4.67 -0.93 -18.28
C THR A 8 -3.79 -1.05 -19.52
N ASP A 9 -2.91 -0.06 -19.79
CA ASP A 9 -2.04 -0.10 -20.98
C ASP A 9 -0.98 -1.23 -20.89
N SER A 10 -0.69 -1.73 -19.69
CA SER A 10 0.15 -2.92 -19.43
C SER A 10 -0.58 -4.24 -19.65
N GLY A 11 -1.88 -4.22 -20.02
CA GLY A 11 -2.68 -5.40 -20.34
C GLY A 11 -3.44 -6.01 -19.17
N TYR A 12 -3.52 -5.35 -18.01
CA TYR A 12 -4.31 -5.83 -16.88
C TYR A 12 -5.78 -5.41 -16.97
N VAL A 13 -6.67 -6.32 -16.57
CA VAL A 13 -8.11 -6.05 -16.46
C VAL A 13 -8.43 -5.60 -15.03
N LEU A 14 -9.02 -4.42 -14.91
CA LEU A 14 -9.37 -3.81 -13.63
C LEU A 14 -10.84 -4.06 -13.27
N THR A 15 -11.07 -4.47 -12.02
CA THR A 15 -12.40 -4.56 -11.40
C THR A 15 -12.38 -3.77 -10.11
N PHE A 16 -13.22 -2.75 -10.02
CA PHE A 16 -13.35 -1.92 -8.81
C PHE A 16 -14.50 -2.42 -7.97
N LYS A 17 -14.25 -2.60 -6.67
CA LYS A 17 -15.26 -2.97 -5.67
C LYS A 17 -15.10 -2.10 -4.43
N SER A 18 -16.22 -1.83 -3.75
CA SER A 18 -16.18 -1.23 -2.42
C SER A 18 -15.72 -2.26 -1.40
N VAL A 19 -15.00 -1.81 -0.37
CA VAL A 19 -14.58 -2.69 0.73
C VAL A 19 -15.76 -3.21 1.55
N ASP A 20 -16.89 -2.51 1.53
CA ASP A 20 -18.11 -2.90 2.26
C ASP A 20 -19.06 -3.81 1.45
N ASP A 21 -18.66 -4.27 0.26
CA ASP A 21 -19.50 -5.14 -0.58
C ASP A 21 -19.64 -6.53 0.05
N ALA A 22 -20.87 -6.93 0.37
CA ALA A 22 -21.18 -8.25 0.91
C ALA A 22 -20.83 -9.42 -0.04
N ASN A 23 -20.60 -9.15 -1.33
CA ASN A 23 -20.20 -10.16 -2.33
C ASN A 23 -18.69 -10.12 -2.65
N LEU A 24 -17.89 -9.48 -1.81
CA LEU A 24 -16.44 -9.42 -1.96
C LEU A 24 -15.84 -10.79 -1.59
N GLN A 25 -15.10 -11.40 -2.51
CA GLN A 25 -14.47 -12.71 -2.33
C GLN A 25 -13.29 -12.82 -3.30
N LEU A 26 -12.19 -13.45 -2.87
CA LEU A 26 -11.00 -13.68 -3.71
C LEU A 26 -11.06 -14.99 -4.48
N SER A 27 -11.78 -15.98 -3.94
CA SER A 27 -11.93 -17.30 -4.52
C SER A 27 -13.38 -17.77 -4.46
N LYS A 28 -13.74 -18.67 -5.36
CA LYS A 28 -15.05 -19.32 -5.42
C LYS A 28 -14.85 -20.76 -5.86
N TYR A 29 -15.41 -21.71 -5.11
CA TYR A 29 -15.28 -23.15 -5.40
C TYR A 29 -13.83 -23.65 -5.50
N GLY A 30 -12.91 -23.07 -4.73
CA GLY A 30 -11.49 -23.44 -4.72
C GLY A 30 -10.66 -22.81 -5.84
N GLU A 31 -11.25 -22.00 -6.71
CA GLU A 31 -10.53 -21.25 -7.74
C GLU A 31 -10.50 -19.76 -7.42
N TYR A 32 -9.38 -19.11 -7.70
CA TYR A 32 -9.24 -17.67 -7.50
C TYR A 32 -9.84 -16.88 -8.67
N LEU A 33 -10.60 -15.85 -8.31
CA LEU A 33 -11.23 -14.94 -9.27
C LEU A 33 -10.24 -13.88 -9.78
N TYR A 34 -9.18 -13.61 -9.01
CA TYR A 34 -8.20 -12.56 -9.30
C TYR A 34 -6.76 -13.09 -9.15
N LYS A 35 -5.83 -12.50 -9.91
CA LYS A 35 -4.38 -12.78 -9.82
C LYS A 35 -3.63 -11.77 -8.97
N HIS A 36 -4.15 -10.55 -8.89
CA HIS A 36 -3.55 -9.43 -8.18
C HIS A 36 -4.64 -8.70 -7.39
N LEU A 37 -4.27 -8.20 -6.23
CA LEU A 37 -5.15 -7.43 -5.35
C LEU A 37 -4.51 -6.07 -5.07
N ILE A 38 -5.30 -5.00 -5.17
CA ILE A 38 -4.88 -3.64 -4.82
C ILE A 38 -5.86 -3.09 -3.78
N ILE A 39 -5.36 -2.71 -2.61
CA ILE A 39 -6.14 -2.19 -1.49
C ILE A 39 -5.79 -0.72 -1.29
N PHE A 40 -6.66 0.16 -1.79
CA PHE A 40 -6.61 1.61 -1.55
C PHE A 40 -7.77 2.02 -0.65
N ALA A 41 -7.79 1.45 0.55
CA ALA A 41 -8.82 1.69 1.56
C ALA A 41 -8.15 1.91 2.93
N PRO A 42 -7.51 3.08 3.14
CA PRO A 42 -6.71 3.33 4.34
C PRO A 42 -7.53 3.25 5.63
N THR A 43 -8.81 3.65 5.60
CA THR A 43 -9.71 3.73 6.76
C THR A 43 -10.43 2.40 7.09
N VAL A 44 -10.14 1.31 6.39
CA VAL A 44 -10.92 0.08 6.52
C VAL A 44 -10.63 -0.62 7.84
N LYS A 45 -11.67 -0.93 8.61
CA LYS A 45 -11.57 -1.73 9.84
C LYS A 45 -11.80 -3.21 9.59
N GLU A 46 -12.75 -3.51 8.71
CA GLU A 46 -13.12 -4.87 8.34
C GLU A 46 -13.53 -4.86 6.86
N PHE A 47 -13.21 -5.95 6.17
CA PHE A 47 -13.63 -6.14 4.78
C PHE A 47 -14.99 -6.85 4.74
N GLY A 48 -15.81 -6.49 3.76
CA GLY A 48 -17.12 -7.09 3.53
C GLY A 48 -17.05 -8.49 2.93
N GLY A 49 -18.17 -9.21 3.04
CA GLY A 49 -18.38 -10.48 2.37
C GLY A 49 -17.50 -11.61 2.92
N ALA A 50 -16.80 -12.29 2.02
CA ALA A 50 -15.87 -13.38 2.33
C ALA A 50 -14.40 -12.94 2.24
N LEU A 51 -14.14 -11.65 2.01
CA LEU A 51 -12.79 -11.11 2.10
C LEU A 51 -12.48 -10.91 3.58
N SER A 52 -11.51 -11.64 4.10
CA SER A 52 -10.97 -11.48 5.45
C SER A 52 -9.45 -11.45 5.36
N MET A 53 -8.78 -11.02 6.43
CA MET A 53 -7.33 -11.06 6.46
C MET A 53 -6.78 -12.47 6.21
N GLY A 54 -7.35 -13.51 6.83
CA GLY A 54 -6.92 -14.88 6.58
C GLY A 54 -7.05 -15.28 5.11
N ALA A 55 -8.09 -14.80 4.41
CA ALA A 55 -8.21 -15.01 2.97
C ALA A 55 -7.13 -14.26 2.17
N ILE A 56 -6.70 -13.08 2.63
CA ILE A 56 -5.62 -12.29 2.00
C ILE A 56 -4.26 -12.93 2.27
N THR A 57 -3.98 -13.37 3.50
CA THR A 57 -2.73 -14.08 3.85
C THR A 57 -2.59 -15.36 3.03
N VAL A 58 -3.65 -16.18 2.97
CA VAL A 58 -3.66 -17.37 2.11
C VAL A 58 -3.46 -17.01 0.64
N PHE A 59 -4.04 -15.91 0.16
CA PHE A 59 -3.83 -15.41 -1.21
C PHE A 59 -2.35 -15.07 -1.48
N ILE A 60 -1.67 -14.46 -0.50
CA ILE A 60 -0.23 -14.14 -0.58
C ILE A 60 0.61 -15.43 -0.55
N ASP A 61 0.35 -16.34 0.39
CA ASP A 61 1.07 -17.63 0.54
C ASP A 61 0.95 -18.50 -0.70
N ASP A 62 -0.19 -18.42 -1.37
CA ASP A 62 -0.45 -19.08 -2.64
C ASP A 62 0.32 -18.44 -3.81
N GLY A 63 1.11 -17.38 -3.60
CA GLY A 63 1.97 -16.77 -4.61
C GLY A 63 1.28 -15.72 -5.49
N ARG A 64 0.22 -15.08 -4.98
CA ARG A 64 -0.43 -13.94 -5.66
C ARG A 64 0.06 -12.62 -5.09
N ASN A 65 -0.07 -11.55 -5.87
CA ASN A 65 0.49 -10.24 -5.50
C ASN A 65 -0.56 -9.34 -4.86
N VAL A 66 -0.19 -8.68 -3.77
CA VAL A 66 -1.01 -7.68 -3.07
C VAL A 66 -0.24 -6.35 -3.00
N LEU A 67 -0.91 -5.26 -3.36
CA LEU A 67 -0.42 -3.89 -3.18
C LEU A 67 -1.36 -3.14 -2.24
N ILE A 68 -0.81 -2.51 -1.21
CA ILE A 68 -1.57 -1.79 -0.19
C ILE A 68 -1.05 -0.36 -0.11
N ALA A 69 -1.96 0.60 -0.02
CA ALA A 69 -1.62 1.98 0.31
C ALA A 69 -2.40 2.43 1.55
N GLY A 70 -1.66 2.80 2.60
CA GLY A 70 -2.19 3.38 3.83
C GLY A 70 -2.09 4.91 3.86
N SER A 71 -2.59 5.52 4.94
CA SER A 71 -2.51 6.97 5.19
C SER A 71 -2.27 7.27 6.67
N SER A 72 -1.61 8.38 6.97
CA SER A 72 -1.32 8.85 8.34
C SER A 72 -2.54 9.24 9.13
N GLN A 73 -3.56 9.69 8.43
CA GLN A 73 -4.80 10.11 9.04
C GLN A 73 -5.70 8.92 9.36
N SER A 74 -5.40 7.73 8.85
CA SER A 74 -6.26 6.56 8.92
C SER A 74 -5.46 5.30 8.61
N ALA A 75 -4.82 4.73 9.62
CA ALA A 75 -4.27 3.38 9.54
C ALA A 75 -5.32 2.44 10.10
N GLY A 76 -6.25 1.99 9.25
CA GLY A 76 -7.30 1.06 9.68
C GLY A 76 -6.71 -0.23 10.25
N ASP A 77 -7.33 -0.76 11.30
CA ASP A 77 -6.85 -1.93 12.05
C ASP A 77 -6.49 -3.12 11.13
N ALA A 78 -7.31 -3.38 10.11
CA ALA A 78 -7.09 -4.45 9.14
C ALA A 78 -5.79 -4.29 8.32
N LEU A 79 -5.34 -3.06 8.06
CA LEU A 79 -4.08 -2.81 7.36
C LEU A 79 -2.88 -3.02 8.27
N HIS A 80 -2.99 -2.62 9.53
CA HIS A 80 -1.94 -2.82 10.52
C HIS A 80 -1.74 -4.32 10.81
N GLU A 81 -2.84 -5.06 10.97
CA GLU A 81 -2.79 -6.51 11.19
C GLU A 81 -2.20 -7.24 9.96
N LEU A 82 -2.62 -6.87 8.75
CA LEU A 82 -2.06 -7.44 7.52
C LEU A 82 -0.57 -7.12 7.31
N ALA A 83 -0.14 -5.91 7.68
CA ALA A 83 1.28 -5.53 7.64
C ALA A 83 2.08 -6.37 8.64
N SER A 84 1.55 -6.57 9.86
CA SER A 84 2.20 -7.37 10.91
C SER A 84 2.36 -8.84 10.51
N GLU A 85 1.34 -9.43 9.86
CA GLU A 85 1.44 -10.78 9.27
C GLU A 85 2.54 -10.90 8.20
N CYS A 86 2.91 -9.77 7.57
CA CYS A 86 4.01 -9.70 6.60
C CYS A 86 5.36 -9.27 7.23
N GLY A 87 5.43 -9.11 8.56
CA GLY A 87 6.63 -8.66 9.28
C GLY A 87 6.90 -7.15 9.20
N LEU A 88 5.87 -6.36 8.88
CA LEU A 88 5.94 -4.90 8.80
C LEU A 88 5.16 -4.27 9.96
N GLU A 89 5.78 -3.32 10.65
CA GLU A 89 5.15 -2.55 11.71
C GLU A 89 4.83 -1.14 11.22
N ILE A 90 3.55 -0.78 11.19
CA ILE A 90 3.10 0.57 10.81
C ILE A 90 2.87 1.36 12.09
N ASN A 91 3.39 2.59 12.17
CA ASN A 91 3.13 3.45 13.34
C ASN A 91 1.63 3.76 13.54
N GLU A 92 1.29 4.14 14.77
CA GLU A 92 -0.08 4.44 15.20
C GLU A 92 -0.81 5.48 14.30
N GLU A 93 -2.14 5.43 14.31
CA GLU A 93 -2.97 6.42 13.63
C GLU A 93 -2.63 7.85 14.11
N GLY A 94 -2.52 8.79 13.17
CA GLY A 94 -2.12 10.17 13.43
C GLY A 94 -0.61 10.39 13.44
N SER A 95 0.20 9.34 13.36
CA SER A 95 1.65 9.47 13.18
C SER A 95 1.98 9.85 11.72
N THR A 96 2.95 10.73 11.55
CA THR A 96 3.42 11.18 10.24
C THR A 96 4.94 11.29 10.24
N VAL A 97 5.55 11.05 9.09
CA VAL A 97 6.98 11.34 8.89
C VAL A 97 7.16 12.86 8.84
N ILE A 98 8.20 13.36 9.53
CA ILE A 98 8.54 14.78 9.61
C ILE A 98 10.03 14.93 9.28
N ASP A 99 10.37 15.81 8.33
CA ASP A 99 11.76 16.17 7.99
C ASP A 99 11.89 17.70 7.91
N HIS A 100 12.71 18.29 8.77
CA HIS A 100 12.93 19.73 8.82
C HIS A 100 13.91 20.26 7.77
N MET A 101 14.62 19.36 7.08
CA MET A 101 15.63 19.71 6.08
C MET A 101 15.11 19.50 4.66
N ASN A 102 14.42 18.39 4.41
CA ASN A 102 13.95 18.01 3.07
C ASN A 102 12.43 17.98 3.00
N TYR A 103 11.80 19.15 3.19
CA TYR A 103 10.35 19.31 3.03
C TYR A 103 10.01 20.23 1.85
N ASP A 104 8.80 20.07 1.33
CA ASP A 104 8.26 20.94 0.29
C ASP A 104 7.88 22.30 0.88
N VAL A 105 8.30 23.40 0.23
CA VAL A 105 7.98 24.76 0.66
C VAL A 105 6.47 25.08 0.63
N SER A 106 5.70 24.27 -0.09
CA SER A 106 4.24 24.34 -0.13
C SER A 106 3.55 23.62 1.02
N ASP A 107 4.30 22.98 1.91
CA ASP A 107 3.79 22.35 3.13
C ASP A 107 3.12 23.38 4.06
N ASN A 108 2.22 22.91 4.93
CA ASN A 108 1.44 23.74 5.85
C ASN A 108 2.26 24.28 7.05
N GLY A 109 3.58 24.06 7.07
CA GLY A 109 4.49 24.44 8.14
C GLY A 109 4.70 23.36 9.20
N GLN A 110 4.13 22.16 9.01
CA GLN A 110 4.33 21.01 9.89
C GLN A 110 5.49 20.11 9.42
N HIS A 111 6.07 20.40 8.25
CA HIS A 111 7.16 19.66 7.63
C HIS A 111 6.83 18.18 7.37
N THR A 112 5.59 17.92 6.97
CA THR A 112 5.04 16.56 6.76
C THR A 112 5.09 16.09 5.31
N THR A 113 5.29 17.03 4.39
CA THR A 113 5.44 16.78 2.96
C THR A 113 6.93 16.67 2.63
N ILE A 114 7.42 15.44 2.59
CA ILE A 114 8.84 15.11 2.50
C ILE A 114 9.26 15.00 1.04
N ILE A 115 10.38 15.59 0.69
CA ILE A 115 11.03 15.41 -0.61
C ILE A 115 12.09 14.30 -0.44
N ALA A 116 11.82 13.13 -1.02
CA ALA A 116 12.76 12.02 -1.00
C ALA A 116 13.97 12.31 -1.89
N ASP A 117 15.16 12.05 -1.33
CA ASP A 117 16.43 12.18 -2.04
C ASP A 117 16.53 11.12 -3.16
N PRO A 118 16.65 11.51 -4.44
CA PRO A 118 16.79 10.57 -5.55
C PRO A 118 18.09 9.76 -5.51
N ALA A 119 19.07 10.14 -4.66
CA ALA A 119 20.29 9.37 -4.47
C ALA A 119 20.12 8.14 -3.56
N ASN A 120 19.01 8.03 -2.81
CA ASN A 120 18.81 6.99 -1.80
C ASN A 120 17.74 5.92 -2.10
N PRO A 121 17.47 5.49 -3.36
CA PRO A 121 16.67 4.30 -3.59
C PRO A 121 17.46 3.03 -3.24
N ILE A 122 16.75 1.94 -2.97
CA ILE A 122 17.38 0.61 -2.85
C ILE A 122 18.20 0.29 -4.11
N ASP A 123 19.38 -0.30 -3.93
CA ASP A 123 20.27 -0.67 -5.03
C ASP A 123 19.79 -1.95 -5.75
N ALA A 124 18.64 -1.86 -6.40
CA ALA A 124 18.00 -2.97 -7.09
C ALA A 124 17.33 -2.50 -8.40
N PRO A 125 18.06 -2.51 -9.54
CA PRO A 125 17.53 -2.04 -10.83
C PRO A 125 16.27 -2.77 -11.31
N VAL A 126 16.05 -4.00 -10.85
CA VAL A 126 14.84 -4.78 -11.16
C VAL A 126 13.58 -4.19 -10.49
N ILE A 127 13.74 -3.52 -9.35
CA ILE A 127 12.65 -2.92 -8.57
C ILE A 127 12.47 -1.45 -8.94
N VAL A 128 13.55 -0.67 -8.93
CA VAL A 128 13.48 0.79 -9.11
C VAL A 128 13.71 1.24 -10.56
N GLY A 129 14.06 0.33 -11.46
CA GLY A 129 14.43 0.66 -12.84
C GLY A 129 15.79 1.38 -12.92
N SER A 130 15.90 2.35 -13.84
CA SER A 130 17.06 3.23 -13.94
C SER A 130 17.11 4.20 -12.77
N LYS A 131 18.29 4.42 -12.18
CA LYS A 131 18.51 5.39 -11.09
C LYS A 131 18.36 6.87 -11.49
N ASP A 132 17.96 7.16 -12.73
CA ASP A 132 17.61 8.51 -13.18
C ASP A 132 16.15 8.81 -12.77
N ILE A 133 15.94 8.96 -11.47
CA ILE A 133 14.62 9.13 -10.85
C ILE A 133 14.49 10.60 -10.42
N PRO A 134 13.42 11.31 -10.82
CA PRO A 134 13.16 12.64 -10.29
C PRO A 134 12.86 12.58 -8.79
N SER A 135 13.10 13.68 -8.06
CA SER A 135 12.71 13.79 -6.65
C SER A 135 11.22 13.50 -6.47
N VAL A 136 10.89 12.63 -5.52
CA VAL A 136 9.51 12.23 -5.23
C VAL A 136 9.06 12.87 -3.93
N THR A 137 7.87 13.46 -3.95
CA THR A 137 7.24 14.00 -2.74
C THR A 137 6.33 12.96 -2.11
N LEU A 138 6.41 12.79 -0.79
CA LEU A 138 5.60 11.84 -0.03
C LEU A 138 5.08 12.46 1.27
N SER A 139 3.89 12.04 1.67
CA SER A 139 3.30 12.34 2.98
C SER A 139 2.55 11.10 3.48
N GLY A 140 2.79 10.72 4.73
CA GLY A 140 2.28 9.47 5.30
C GLY A 140 3.06 9.02 6.54
N ASN A 141 2.72 7.84 7.06
CA ASN A 141 3.37 7.22 8.22
C ASN A 141 4.63 6.49 7.80
N TRP A 142 5.42 6.17 8.80
CA TRP A 142 6.52 5.22 8.70
C TRP A 142 6.02 3.79 8.85
N ALA A 143 6.65 2.88 8.09
CA ALA A 143 6.55 1.44 8.31
C ALA A 143 7.98 0.89 8.45
N ASP A 144 8.24 0.12 9.49
CA ASP A 144 9.53 -0.54 9.72
C ASP A 144 9.41 -2.05 9.49
N CYS A 145 10.52 -2.69 9.14
CA CYS A 145 10.61 -4.15 9.19
C CYS A 145 10.91 -4.55 10.63
N GLY A 146 9.91 -5.06 11.34
CA GLY A 146 10.06 -5.51 12.72
C GLY A 146 10.98 -6.72 12.79
N PHE A 147 12.27 -6.51 13.08
CA PHE A 147 13.14 -7.56 13.61
C PHE A 147 13.08 -7.51 15.14
N GLY A 148 12.09 -8.20 15.70
CA GLY A 148 12.05 -8.60 17.11
C GLY A 148 12.77 -9.93 17.33
#